data_AF-A0AAW1CJL5-F1
#
_entry.id   AF-A0AAW1CJL5-F1
#
_cell.length_a   1.000
_cell.length_b   1.000
_cell.length_c   1.000
_cell.angle_alpha   90.00
_cell.angle_beta   90.00
_cell.angle_gamma   90.00
#
_symmetry.space_group_name_H-M   'P 1'
#
loop_
_entity.id
_entity.type
_entity.pdbx_description
1 polymer ?
#
loop_
_entity_poly.entity_id
_entity_poly.type
_entity_poly.pdbx_seq_one_letter_code
_entity_poly.pdbx_strand_id
1 'polypeptide(L)' 'MVWASTRKFGVGKACSRAGKILVAAYYWPAGNISGQFQENVLPPLPETETDSVSGSDSSTSRSTVELGT' A
#
# COMPACT_ATOMS: atom_id res chain seq x y z
N MET A 1 1.06 9.08 -3.53
CA MET A 1 1.13 9.71 -4.86
C MET A 1 -0.28 9.75 -5.42
N VAL A 2 -0.77 10.89 -5.92
CA VAL A 2 -2.21 11.13 -6.11
C VAL A 2 -2.63 11.45 -7.55
N TRP A 3 -1.69 11.57 -8.51
CA TRP A 3 -2.01 11.97 -9.88
C TRP A 3 -2.95 10.97 -10.58
N ALA A 4 -4.23 11.33 -10.71
CA ALA A 4 -5.31 10.42 -11.07
C ALA A 4 -5.15 9.77 -12.45
N SER A 5 -4.44 10.40 -13.40
CA SER A 5 -4.21 9.87 -14.75
C SER A 5 -3.01 8.94 -14.88
N THR A 6 -2.13 8.84 -13.89
CA THR A 6 -1.02 7.87 -13.90
C THR A 6 -1.58 6.45 -13.86
N ARG A 7 -0.99 5.53 -14.63
CA ARG A 7 -1.48 4.13 -14.76
C ARG A 7 -0.45 3.10 -14.38
N LYS A 8 0.84 3.44 -14.51
CA LYS A 8 1.96 2.55 -14.27
C LYS A 8 2.95 3.24 -13.35
N PHE A 9 3.55 2.43 -12.49
CA PHE A 9 4.56 2.86 -11.55
C PHE A 9 5.69 1.84 -11.54
N GLY A 10 6.93 2.32 -11.57
CA GLY A 10 8.12 1.52 -11.40
C GLY A 10 9.04 2.17 -10.38
N VAL A 11 9.70 1.36 -9.56
CA VAL A 11 10.65 1.84 -8.56
C VAL A 11 11.92 1.01 -8.60
N GLY A 12 13.06 1.69 -8.56
CA GLY A 12 14.38 1.09 -8.41
C GLY A 12 15.06 1.62 -7.16
N LYS A 13 15.88 0.78 -6.53
CA LYS A 13 16.68 1.15 -5.37
C LYS A 13 18.13 0.75 -5.60
N ALA A 14 19.06 1.64 -5.29
CA ALA A 14 20.49 1.37 -5.24
C ALA A 14 21.03 1.71 -3.85
N CYS A 15 21.99 0.93 -3.36
CA CYS A 15 22.69 1.22 -2.11
C CYS A 15 24.19 1.41 -2.41
N SER A 16 24.75 2.54 -1.97
CA SER A 16 26.18 2.78 -2.06
C SER A 16 26.94 1.97 -1.00
N ARG A 17 28.25 1.77 -1.20
CA ARG A 17 29.11 1.11 -0.21
C ARG A 17 29.16 1.84 1.14
N ALA A 18 28.93 3.14 1.15
CA ALA A 18 28.84 3.97 2.36
C ALA A 18 27.44 3.95 3.00
N GLY A 19 26.52 3.08 2.54
CA GLY A 19 25.18 2.91 3.11
C GLY A 19 24.13 3.91 2.63
N LYS A 20 24.47 4.89 1.77
CA LYS A 20 23.47 5.80 1.18
C LYS A 20 22.53 5.02 0.26
N ILE A 21 21.22 5.22 0.44
CA ILE A 21 20.17 4.61 -0.40
C ILE A 21 19.67 5.65 -1.40
N LEU A 22 19.68 5.29 -2.68
CA LEU A 22 19.07 6.06 -3.76
C LEU A 22 17.84 5.31 -4.25
N VAL A 23 16.70 5.98 -4.26
CA VAL A 23 15.44 5.44 -4.79
C VAL A 23 15.03 6.28 -5.99
N ALA A 24 14.80 5.63 -7.13
CA ALA A 24 14.28 6.26 -8.33
C ALA A 24 12.88 5.72 -8.59
N ALA A 25 11.93 6.62 -8.80
CA ALA A 25 10.53 6.31 -9.08
C ALA A 25 10.16 6.83 -10.46
N TYR A 26 9.50 6.00 -11.25
CA TYR A 26 8.99 6.32 -12.58
C TYR A 26 7.47 6.14 -12.61
N TYR A 27 6.78 7.10 -13.20
CA TYR A 27 5.32 7.14 -13.30
C TYR A 27 4.92 7.36 -14.75
N TRP A 28 3.95 6.59 -15.23
CA TRP A 28 3.47 6.72 -16.62
C TRP A 28 1.93 6.56 -16.72
N PRO A 29 1.21 7.42 -17.46
CA PRO A 29 1.67 8.69 -18.05
C PRO A 29 2.26 9.66 -17.03
N ALA A 30 3.08 10.61 -17.49
CA ALA A 30 3.73 11.57 -16.59
C ALA A 30 2.69 12.49 -15.94
N GLY A 31 2.90 12.81 -14.66
CA GLY A 31 2.10 13.77 -13.91
C GLY A 31 2.67 15.17 -13.93
N ASN A 32 2.12 16.03 -13.07
CA ASN A 32 2.54 17.43 -12.88
C ASN A 32 2.52 18.27 -14.16
N ILE A 33 1.55 17.97 -15.04
CA ILE A 33 1.34 18.74 -16.27
C ILE A 33 0.56 20.00 -15.92
N SER A 34 1.07 21.16 -16.34
CA SER A 34 0.41 22.45 -16.12
C SER A 34 -0.99 22.46 -16.74
N GLY A 35 -1.97 23.01 -16.02
CA GLY A 35 -3.37 23.04 -16.43
C GLY A 35 -4.17 21.77 -16.13
N GLN A 36 -3.55 20.70 -15.61
CA GLN A 36 -4.23 19.41 -15.37
C GLN A 36 -4.41 19.06 -13.88
N PHE A 37 -4.07 19.95 -12.96
CA PHE A 37 -4.10 19.66 -11.52
C PHE A 37 -5.51 19.39 -11.00
N GLN A 38 -6.51 20.15 -11.42
CA GLN A 38 -7.88 20.02 -10.93
C GLN A 38 -8.47 18.62 -11.18
N GLU A 39 -8.13 18.03 -12.32
CA GLU A 39 -8.61 16.71 -12.72
C GLU A 39 -7.79 15.56 -12.13
N ASN A 40 -6.54 15.84 -11.72
CA ASN A 40 -5.60 14.81 -11.31
C ASN A 40 -5.22 14.83 -9.84
N VAL A 41 -5.47 15.90 -9.10
CA VAL A 41 -5.17 16.02 -7.67
C VAL A 41 -6.49 16.22 -6.94
N LEU A 42 -7.15 15.10 -6.64
CA LEU A 42 -8.44 15.08 -5.99
C LEU A 42 -8.29 15.29 -4.47
N PRO A 43 -9.30 15.86 -3.80
CA PRO A 43 -9.31 15.94 -2.34
C PRO A 43 -9.24 14.54 -1.70
N PRO A 44 -8.72 14.41 -0.47
CA PRO A 44 -8.81 13.18 0.30
C PRO A 44 -10.25 12.68 0.42
N LEU A 45 -10.43 11.37 0.45
CA LEU A 45 -11.75 10.80 0.76
C LEU A 45 -12.12 11.14 2.21
N PRO A 46 -13.40 11.41 2.50
CA PRO A 46 -13.85 11.57 3.88
C PRO A 46 -13.60 10.27 4.67
N GLU A 47 -13.11 10.40 5.89
CA GLU A 47 -12.86 9.29 6.79
C GLU A 47 -14.20 8.65 7.19
N THR A 48 -14.56 7.54 6.55
CA THR A 48 -15.59 6.65 7.09
C THR A 48 -14.93 5.77 8.13
N GLU A 49 -15.26 5.99 9.40
CA GLU A 49 -14.94 5.15 10.55
C GLU A 49 -15.36 3.69 10.28
N THR A 50 -14.43 2.84 9.83
CA THR A 50 -14.61 1.39 9.72
C THR A 50 -13.84 0.67 10.83
N ASP A 51 -14.16 1.02 12.08
CA ASP A 51 -13.91 0.14 13.23
C ASP A 51 -15.07 -0.86 13.34
N SER A 52 -14.97 -1.95 12.58
CA SER A 52 -15.80 -3.15 12.79
C SER A 52 -15.01 -4.37 12.38
N VAL A 53 -14.00 -4.70 13.18
CA VAL A 53 -13.49 -6.07 13.24
C VAL A 53 -14.60 -6.95 13.82
N SER A 54 -15.31 -7.65 12.94
CA SER A 54 -16.06 -8.85 13.29
C SER A 54 -15.46 -10.01 12.49
N GLY A 55 -14.27 -10.43 12.90
CA GLY A 55 -13.70 -11.73 12.55
C GLY A 55 -14.17 -12.74 13.58
N SER A 56 -15.28 -13.43 13.29
CA SER A 56 -15.68 -14.63 14.01
C SER A 56 -14.84 -15.80 13.50
N ASP A 57 -13.71 -16.07 14.16
CA ASP A 57 -12.87 -17.21 13.82
C ASP A 57 -13.39 -18.45 14.58
N SER A 58 -14.39 -19.12 13.99
CA SER A 58 -14.75 -20.48 14.40
C SER A 58 -13.92 -21.49 13.61
N SER A 59 -12.97 -22.16 14.28
CA SER A 59 -12.32 -23.37 13.75
C SER A 59 -12.40 -24.51 14.75
N THR A 60 -13.28 -25.45 14.47
CA THR A 60 -13.50 -26.72 15.17
C THR A 60 -12.47 -27.78 14.71
N SER A 61 -11.80 -28.38 15.72
CA SER A 61 -11.27 -29.75 15.82
C SER A 61 -10.05 -30.24 15.00
N ARG A 62 -9.04 -30.77 15.73
CA ARG A 62 -8.74 -32.23 15.79
C ARG A 62 -7.71 -32.59 16.87
N SER A 63 -7.94 -33.76 17.47
CA SER A 63 -7.39 -34.38 18.69
C SER A 63 -5.90 -34.79 18.65
N THR A 64 -5.25 -34.94 19.82
CA THR A 64 -4.54 -36.18 20.27
C THR A 64 -4.16 -36.08 21.75
N VAL A 65 -4.27 -37.22 22.43
CA VAL A 65 -4.12 -37.53 23.86
C VAL A 65 -2.64 -37.73 24.20
N GLU A 66 -2.16 -37.30 25.38
CA GLU A 66 -1.15 -38.06 26.16
C GLU A 66 -1.21 -37.72 27.67
N LEU A 67 -0.92 -38.75 28.46
CA LEU A 67 -1.10 -38.93 29.91
C LEU A 67 0.20 -38.71 30.70
N GLY A 68 0.07 -38.41 32.00
CA GLY A 68 1.08 -38.66 33.06
C GLY A 68 2.01 -37.49 33.34
N THR A 69 2.30 -37.08 34.59
CA THR A 69 2.18 -37.70 35.92
C THR A 69 1.87 -36.61 36.94
#